data_AF-C7E9I7-F1
#
_entry.id   AF-C7E9I7-F1
#
_cell.length_a   1.000
_cell.length_b   1.000
_cell.length_c   1.000
_cell.angle_alpha   90.00
_cell.angle_beta   90.00
_cell.angle_gamma   90.00
#
_symmetry.space_group_name_H-M   'P 1'
#
loop_
_entity.id
_entity.type
_entity.pdbx_description
1 polymer ?
#
loop_
_entity_poly.entity_id
_entity_poly.type
_entity_poly.pdbx_seq_one_letter_code
_entity_poly.pdbx_strand_id
1 'polypeptide(L)'
;PGVLAGTRRVRSGAVISAVCPELRGMYSWSTEALVSAVKAAAPKKPPREGQEDAKTQAIRNFLDRVYYQIRNMGLAPQERAINYAATNAFEIGNVFDAAIREEMELDSVEVERSPISKPGTDCCGVSLAFFYPQRQVQTVRKIYRFTVDVADVVPSTIGPVRSWFAR
;
A
#
# COMPACT_ATOMS: atom_id res chain seq x y z
N PRO A 1 2.67 11.45 8.52
CA PRO A 1 1.37 12.04 8.96
C PRO A 1 1.62 13.43 9.56
N GLY A 2 0.61 14.31 9.60
CA GLY A 2 0.78 15.64 10.18
C GLY A 2 -0.44 16.54 10.00
N VAL A 3 -0.41 17.69 10.66
CA VAL A 3 -1.47 18.71 10.65
C VAL A 3 -1.02 19.93 9.85
N LEU A 4 -1.92 20.50 9.05
CA LEU A 4 -1.64 21.74 8.32
C LEU A 4 -1.39 22.90 9.31
N ALA A 5 -0.25 23.57 9.16
CA ALA A 5 0.24 24.63 10.03
C ALA A 5 0.39 25.97 9.26
N GLY A 6 -0.57 26.26 8.38
CA GLY A 6 -0.58 27.46 7.53
C GLY A 6 0.32 27.34 6.31
N THR A 7 0.82 28.47 5.81
CA THR A 7 1.71 28.51 4.63
C THR A 7 3.04 29.18 4.95
N ARG A 8 4.06 28.89 4.14
CA ARG A 8 5.39 29.49 4.21
C ARG A 8 5.90 29.80 2.81
N ARG A 9 6.58 30.94 2.67
CA ARG A 9 7.29 31.31 1.44
C ARG A 9 8.68 30.68 1.47
N VAL A 10 9.00 29.87 0.48
CA VAL A 10 10.35 29.28 0.31
C VAL A 10 11.27 30.24 -0.46
N ARG A 11 12.58 29.94 -0.48
CA ARG A 11 13.59 30.79 -1.15
C ARG A 11 13.30 31.06 -2.62
N SER A 12 12.63 30.15 -3.33
CA SER A 12 12.22 30.35 -4.73
C SER A 12 11.09 31.36 -4.91
N GLY A 13 10.49 31.88 -3.83
CA GLY A 13 9.33 32.76 -3.84
C GLY A 13 7.99 32.02 -3.83
N ALA A 14 7.98 30.70 -4.07
CA ALA A 14 6.77 29.88 -3.98
C ALA A 14 6.20 29.85 -2.56
N VAL A 15 4.88 29.81 -2.44
CA VAL A 15 4.16 29.67 -1.16
C VAL A 15 3.66 28.24 -1.05
N ILE A 16 4.13 27.51 -0.04
CA ILE A 16 3.78 26.11 0.19
C ILE A 16 3.08 25.95 1.54
N SER A 17 2.23 24.92 1.66
CA SER A 17 1.60 24.55 2.93
C SER A 17 2.65 24.01 3.90
N ALA A 18 2.70 24.57 5.11
CA ALA A 18 3.49 24.02 6.20
C ALA A 18 2.70 22.89 6.87
N VAL A 19 3.40 21.83 7.28
CA VAL A 19 2.82 20.69 7.99
C VAL A 19 3.60 20.51 9.29
N CYS A 20 2.88 20.43 10.41
CA CYS A 20 3.43 19.99 11.68
C CYS A 20 3.40 18.46 11.70
N PRO A 21 4.56 17.77 11.61
CA PRO A 21 4.58 16.31 11.53
C PRO A 21 4.21 15.69 12.87
N GLU A 22 3.43 14.62 12.80
CA GLU A 22 3.25 13.71 13.94
C GLU A 22 4.28 12.59 13.79
N LEU A 23 5.17 12.48 14.78
CA LEU A 23 6.28 11.51 14.74
C LEU A 23 5.75 10.07 14.78
N ARG A 24 4.62 9.86 15.45
CA ARG A 24 3.93 8.56 15.45
C ARG A 24 3.44 8.26 14.03
N GLY A 25 3.81 7.10 13.51
CA GLY A 25 3.45 6.69 12.16
C GLY A 25 4.30 7.33 11.05
N MET A 26 5.43 7.96 11.38
CA MET A 26 6.48 8.24 10.39
C MET A 26 7.28 6.97 10.12
N TYR A 27 7.22 6.49 8.88
CA TYR A 27 8.01 5.36 8.40
C TYR A 27 8.82 5.77 7.17
N SER A 28 10.01 5.20 7.04
CA SER A 28 10.89 5.35 5.89
C SER A 28 11.46 4.01 5.51
N TRP A 29 11.47 3.70 4.23
CA TRP A 29 12.04 2.46 3.70
C TRP A 29 12.71 2.74 2.36
N SER A 30 13.66 1.88 1.98
CA SER A 30 14.20 1.83 0.63
C SER A 30 13.76 0.55 -0.07
N THR A 31 13.64 0.60 -1.39
CA THR A 31 13.29 -0.57 -2.21
C THR A 31 14.29 -1.71 -1.99
N GLU A 32 15.57 -1.38 -1.85
CA GLU A 32 16.64 -2.35 -1.60
C GLU A 32 16.47 -3.05 -0.25
N ALA A 33 16.13 -2.32 0.80
CA ALA A 33 15.92 -2.88 2.13
C ALA A 33 14.71 -3.82 2.15
N LEU A 34 13.62 -3.45 1.49
CA LEU A 34 12.42 -4.29 1.37
C LEU A 34 12.70 -5.57 0.58
N VAL A 35 13.36 -5.46 -0.58
CA VAL A 35 13.75 -6.61 -1.39
C VAL A 35 14.64 -7.57 -0.59
N SER A 36 15.62 -7.04 0.16
CA SER A 36 16.50 -7.85 1.00
C SER A 36 15.73 -8.57 2.12
N ALA A 37 14.77 -7.89 2.75
CA ALA A 37 13.95 -8.47 3.82
C ALA A 37 13.08 -9.63 3.30
N VAL A 38 12.44 -9.45 2.13
CA VAL A 38 11.62 -10.49 1.48
C VAL A 38 12.47 -11.69 1.10
N LYS A 39 13.67 -11.47 0.54
CA LYS A 39 14.61 -12.56 0.23
C LYS A 39 15.01 -13.37 1.46
N ALA A 40 15.25 -12.70 2.60
CA ALA A 40 15.61 -13.36 3.84
C ALA A 40 14.46 -14.20 4.43
N ALA A 41 13.21 -13.78 4.22
CA ALA A 41 12.02 -14.49 4.70
C ALA A 41 11.64 -15.69 3.80
N ALA A 42 12.07 -15.70 2.54
CA ALA A 42 11.75 -16.77 1.61
C ALA A 42 12.41 -18.11 2.03
N PRO A 43 11.71 -19.26 1.87
CA PRO A 43 12.28 -20.56 2.19
C PRO A 43 13.51 -20.83 1.30
N LYS A 44 14.62 -21.25 1.93
CA LYS A 44 15.88 -21.61 1.26
C LYS A 44 15.70 -22.87 0.41
N LYS A 45 15.02 -22.76 -0.73
CA LYS A 45 15.16 -23.73 -1.83
C LYS A 45 16.46 -23.41 -2.57
N PRO A 46 17.22 -24.41 -3.03
CA PRO A 46 18.36 -24.16 -3.89
C PRO A 46 17.87 -23.37 -5.12
N PRO A 47 18.40 -22.17 -5.37
CA PRO A 47 17.97 -21.38 -6.51
C PRO A 47 18.30 -22.16 -7.79
N ARG A 48 17.33 -22.29 -8.69
CA ARG A 48 17.64 -22.60 -10.09
C ARG A 48 18.26 -21.33 -10.68
N GLU A 49 19.39 -21.47 -11.37
CA GLU A 49 20.08 -20.34 -12.01
C GLU A 49 19.10 -19.50 -12.84
N GLY A 50 19.10 -18.17 -12.62
CA GLY A 50 18.21 -17.20 -13.29
C GLY A 50 16.83 -16.95 -12.65
N GLN A 51 16.36 -17.81 -11.73
CA GLN A 51 15.03 -17.66 -11.11
C GLN A 51 15.00 -16.63 -9.98
N GLU A 52 16.14 -16.38 -9.34
CA GLU A 52 16.27 -15.43 -8.23
C GLU A 52 16.21 -13.96 -8.71
N ASP A 53 16.78 -13.69 -9.89
CA ASP A 53 16.75 -12.37 -10.50
C ASP A 53 15.35 -12.00 -11.00
N ALA A 54 14.63 -12.96 -11.60
CA ALA A 54 13.24 -12.75 -12.03
C ALA A 54 12.30 -12.41 -10.86
N LYS A 55 12.42 -13.11 -9.72
CA LYS A 55 11.64 -12.80 -8.51
C LYS A 55 12.00 -11.43 -7.93
N THR A 56 13.29 -11.11 -7.90
CA THR A 56 13.76 -9.80 -7.46
C THR A 56 13.18 -8.68 -8.32
N GLN A 57 13.17 -8.86 -9.63
CA GLN A 57 12.62 -7.90 -10.58
C GLN A 57 11.11 -7.76 -10.44
N ALA A 58 10.39 -8.86 -10.22
CA ALA A 58 8.94 -8.84 -9.98
C ALA A 58 8.60 -8.05 -8.70
N ILE A 59 9.34 -8.26 -7.60
CA ILE A 59 9.15 -7.52 -6.35
C ILE A 59 9.41 -6.02 -6.56
N ARG A 60 10.49 -5.66 -7.27
CA ARG A 60 10.80 -4.25 -7.59
C ARG A 60 9.70 -3.60 -8.42
N ASN A 61 9.31 -4.23 -9.52
CA ASN A 61 8.25 -3.72 -10.40
C ASN A 61 6.92 -3.55 -9.63
N PHE A 62 6.63 -4.49 -8.73
CA PHE A 62 5.45 -4.40 -7.87
C PHE A 62 5.53 -3.20 -6.91
N LEU A 63 6.64 -3.02 -6.19
CA LEU A 63 6.84 -1.88 -5.27
C LEU A 63 6.79 -0.54 -6.02
N ASP A 64 7.36 -0.47 -7.21
CA ASP A 64 7.28 0.71 -8.07
C ASP A 64 5.84 0.99 -8.50
N ARG A 65 5.09 -0.03 -8.95
CA ARG A 65 3.67 0.12 -9.31
C ARG A 65 2.84 0.61 -8.14
N VAL A 66 3.00 0.02 -6.97
CA VAL A 66 2.36 0.48 -5.74
C VAL A 66 2.69 1.97 -5.56
N TYR A 67 3.97 2.32 -5.48
CA TYR A 67 4.42 3.70 -5.25
C TYR A 67 3.83 4.72 -6.24
N TYR A 68 3.84 4.43 -7.53
CA TYR A 68 3.34 5.36 -8.55
C TYR A 68 1.81 5.41 -8.63
N GLN A 69 1.12 4.30 -8.40
CA GLN A 69 -0.35 4.28 -8.45
C GLN A 69 -0.99 4.97 -7.26
N ILE A 70 -0.36 4.94 -6.09
CA ILE A 70 -0.95 5.47 -4.85
C ILE A 70 -0.57 6.92 -4.57
N ARG A 71 0.43 7.49 -5.25
CA ARG A 71 0.94 8.85 -4.92
C ARG A 71 -0.15 9.90 -5.16
N ASN A 72 -0.46 10.66 -4.11
CA ASN A 72 -1.40 11.78 -4.15
C ASN A 72 -1.02 12.85 -3.10
N MET A 73 -1.84 13.88 -2.94
CA MET A 73 -1.58 14.99 -2.02
C MET A 73 -1.81 14.65 -0.54
N GLY A 74 -2.56 13.58 -0.24
CA GLY A 74 -2.83 13.12 1.12
C GLY A 74 -3.73 14.05 1.92
N LEU A 75 -4.62 14.80 1.26
CA LEU A 75 -5.52 15.76 1.91
C LEU A 75 -6.90 15.16 2.13
N ALA A 76 -7.49 14.56 1.09
CA ALA A 76 -8.81 13.94 1.23
C ALA A 76 -8.74 12.67 2.10
N PRO A 77 -9.82 12.28 2.80
CA PRO A 77 -9.84 11.05 3.58
C PRO A 77 -9.43 9.80 2.79
N GLN A 78 -9.90 9.67 1.55
CA GLN A 78 -9.58 8.57 0.65
C GLN A 78 -8.09 8.56 0.25
N GLU A 79 -7.53 9.74 -0.02
CA GLU A 79 -6.10 9.95 -0.31
C GLU A 79 -5.22 9.59 0.90
N ARG A 80 -5.68 9.91 2.11
CA ARG A 80 -5.00 9.52 3.34
C ARG A 80 -5.06 8.01 3.57
N ALA A 81 -6.19 7.38 3.27
CA ALA A 81 -6.36 5.94 3.39
C ALA A 81 -5.45 5.17 2.43
N ILE A 82 -5.34 5.60 1.17
CA ILE A 82 -4.44 4.95 0.20
C ILE A 82 -2.96 5.17 0.53
N ASN A 83 -2.58 6.37 1.01
CA ASN A 83 -1.20 6.64 1.45
C ASN A 83 -0.85 5.87 2.73
N TYR A 84 -1.81 5.68 3.63
CA TYR A 84 -1.61 4.83 4.80
C TYR A 84 -1.48 3.37 4.41
N ALA A 85 -2.33 2.87 3.51
CA ALA A 85 -2.22 1.53 2.95
C ALA A 85 -0.80 1.29 2.41
N ALA A 86 -0.28 2.19 1.57
CA ALA A 86 1.09 2.16 1.07
C ALA A 86 2.16 1.92 2.14
N THR A 87 1.96 2.52 3.29
CA THR A 87 2.96 2.65 4.34
C THR A 87 2.84 1.52 5.36
N ASN A 88 1.64 0.96 5.54
CA ASN A 88 1.39 -0.12 6.49
C ASN A 88 1.87 -1.47 5.94
N ALA A 89 3.17 -1.68 6.01
CA ALA A 89 3.82 -2.92 5.64
C ALA A 89 3.42 -4.12 6.54
N PHE A 90 2.85 -3.89 7.72
CA PHE A 90 2.50 -4.99 8.64
C PHE A 90 1.19 -5.67 8.24
N GLU A 91 0.15 -4.88 7.95
CA GLU A 91 -1.15 -5.43 7.51
C GLU A 91 -1.11 -5.84 6.03
N ILE A 92 -0.40 -5.09 5.18
CA ILE A 92 -0.25 -5.46 3.76
C ILE A 92 0.88 -6.46 3.56
N GLY A 93 1.81 -6.62 4.51
CA GLY A 93 2.90 -7.60 4.43
C GLY A 93 2.41 -9.02 4.13
N ASN A 94 1.32 -9.45 4.76
CA ASN A 94 0.71 -10.75 4.50
C ASN A 94 0.08 -10.84 3.10
N VAL A 95 -0.51 -9.74 2.62
CA VAL A 95 -1.05 -9.65 1.25
C VAL A 95 0.08 -9.71 0.23
N PHE A 96 1.19 -9.04 0.51
CA PHE A 96 2.39 -9.05 -0.33
C PHE A 96 3.05 -10.43 -0.36
N ASP A 97 3.19 -11.09 0.78
CA ASP A 97 3.72 -12.46 0.83
C ASP A 97 2.83 -13.42 0.04
N ALA A 98 1.51 -13.31 0.17
CA ALA A 98 0.57 -14.07 -0.65
C ALA A 98 0.71 -13.78 -2.14
N ALA A 99 0.86 -12.51 -2.54
CA ALA A 99 1.05 -12.10 -3.92
C ALA A 99 2.33 -12.66 -4.54
N ILE A 100 3.45 -12.62 -3.80
CA ILE A 100 4.73 -13.15 -4.27
C ILE A 100 4.66 -14.69 -4.36
N ARG A 101 4.06 -15.36 -3.37
CA ARG A 101 3.95 -16.82 -3.34
C ARG A 101 3.03 -17.37 -4.42
N GLU A 102 1.95 -16.66 -4.74
CA GLU A 102 0.98 -17.05 -5.76
C GLU A 102 1.29 -16.46 -7.14
N GLU A 103 2.43 -15.78 -7.29
CA GLU A 103 2.88 -15.13 -8.54
C GLU A 103 1.81 -14.19 -9.13
N MET A 104 1.17 -13.40 -8.26
CA MET A 104 0.18 -12.40 -8.61
C MET A 104 0.82 -11.04 -8.91
N GLU A 105 0.20 -10.28 -9.80
CA GLU A 105 0.54 -8.87 -10.06
C GLU A 105 -0.59 -7.93 -9.63
N LEU A 106 -0.23 -6.73 -9.16
CA LEU A 106 -1.19 -5.68 -8.86
C LEU A 106 -1.85 -5.17 -10.15
N ASP A 107 -3.18 -5.16 -10.15
CA ASP A 107 -4.00 -4.61 -11.23
C ASP A 107 -4.43 -3.18 -10.89
N SER A 108 -5.20 -3.02 -9.81
CA SER A 108 -5.76 -1.75 -9.37
C SER A 108 -5.81 -1.60 -7.86
N VAL A 109 -5.86 -0.34 -7.42
CA VAL A 109 -6.09 0.08 -6.05
C VAL A 109 -7.31 0.98 -6.03
N GLU A 110 -8.34 0.57 -5.29
CA GLU A 110 -9.61 1.29 -5.19
C GLU A 110 -9.87 1.68 -3.74
N VAL A 111 -10.43 2.87 -3.53
CA VAL A 111 -10.79 3.36 -2.19
C VAL A 111 -12.20 3.90 -2.20
N GLU A 112 -12.99 3.41 -1.27
CA GLU A 112 -14.39 3.81 -1.06
C GLU A 112 -14.58 4.24 0.39
N ARG A 113 -15.42 5.24 0.63
CA ARG A 113 -15.85 5.53 2.01
C ARG A 113 -16.70 4.37 2.52
N SER A 114 -16.45 3.95 3.76
CA SER A 114 -17.23 2.90 4.40
C SER A 114 -18.65 3.40 4.67
N PRO A 115 -19.69 2.68 4.22
CA PRO A 115 -21.07 3.02 4.56
C PRO A 115 -21.38 2.77 6.03
N ILE A 116 -20.54 1.96 6.71
CA ILE A 116 -20.70 1.60 8.12
C ILE A 116 -19.49 2.17 8.86
N SER A 117 -19.69 3.29 9.53
CA SER A 117 -18.69 3.99 10.35
C SER A 117 -19.32 4.37 11.68
N LYS A 118 -18.58 4.23 12.79
CA LYS A 118 -19.08 4.68 14.09
C LYS A 118 -19.13 6.22 14.07
N PRO A 119 -20.03 6.86 14.85
CA PRO A 119 -19.98 8.31 15.01
C PRO A 119 -18.59 8.75 15.47
N GLY A 120 -18.00 9.73 14.78
CA GLY A 120 -16.66 10.24 15.05
C GLY A 120 -15.51 9.52 14.33
N THR A 121 -15.77 8.48 13.53
CA THR A 121 -14.76 7.83 12.68
C THR A 121 -14.93 8.23 11.22
N ASP A 122 -13.83 8.27 10.45
CA ASP A 122 -13.85 8.50 9.01
C ASP A 122 -13.20 7.29 8.34
N CYS A 123 -14.01 6.23 8.16
CA CYS A 123 -13.51 4.95 7.67
C CYS A 123 -13.57 4.89 6.15
N CYS A 124 -12.46 4.46 5.54
CA CYS A 124 -12.36 4.15 4.12
C CYS A 124 -12.02 2.67 3.94
N GLY A 125 -12.75 1.98 3.07
CA GLY A 125 -12.39 0.66 2.58
C GLY A 125 -11.39 0.78 1.44
N VAL A 126 -10.24 0.12 1.57
CA VAL A 126 -9.21 0.03 0.52
C VAL A 126 -9.26 -1.38 -0.06
N SER A 127 -9.34 -1.48 -1.38
CA SER A 127 -9.38 -2.72 -2.15
C SER A 127 -8.15 -2.80 -3.06
N LEU A 128 -7.38 -3.87 -2.95
CA LEU A 128 -6.28 -4.21 -3.83
C LEU A 128 -6.69 -5.36 -4.73
N ALA A 129 -6.76 -5.13 -6.03
CA ALA A 129 -7.08 -6.16 -7.01
C ALA A 129 -5.80 -6.72 -7.63
N PHE A 130 -5.70 -8.04 -7.67
CA PHE A 130 -4.57 -8.76 -8.23
C PHE A 130 -5.02 -9.69 -9.36
N PHE A 131 -4.19 -9.84 -10.37
CA PHE A 131 -4.39 -10.78 -11.47
C PHE A 131 -3.23 -11.78 -11.58
N TYR A 132 -3.46 -12.86 -12.30
CA TYR A 132 -2.48 -13.93 -12.50
C TYR A 132 -1.90 -13.85 -13.93
N PRO A 133 -0.71 -13.26 -14.13
CA PRO A 133 -0.15 -13.03 -15.47
C PRO A 133 0.04 -14.30 -16.29
N GLN A 134 0.32 -15.44 -15.65
CA GLN A 134 0.47 -16.73 -16.31
C GLN A 134 -0.85 -17.36 -16.77
N ARG A 135 -2.01 -16.86 -16.28
CA ARG A 135 -3.32 -17.42 -16.56
C ARG A 135 -4.10 -16.53 -17.54
N GLN A 136 -3.63 -16.49 -18.78
CA GLN A 136 -4.21 -15.62 -19.83
C GLN A 136 -5.71 -15.88 -20.12
N VAL A 137 -6.22 -17.07 -19.83
CA VAL A 137 -7.63 -17.45 -20.07
C VAL A 137 -8.54 -17.13 -18.87
N GLN A 138 -7.97 -16.92 -17.67
CA GLN A 138 -8.73 -16.77 -16.43
C GLN A 138 -8.72 -15.30 -15.98
N THR A 139 -9.78 -14.55 -16.29
CA THR A 139 -9.92 -13.12 -15.94
C THR A 139 -10.25 -12.86 -14.46
N VAL A 140 -10.22 -13.89 -13.63
CA VAL A 140 -10.63 -13.78 -12.23
C VAL A 140 -9.55 -13.06 -11.44
N ARG A 141 -9.93 -11.94 -10.84
CA ARG A 141 -9.09 -11.14 -9.94
C ARG A 141 -9.21 -11.65 -8.51
N LYS A 142 -8.12 -11.61 -7.75
CA LYS A 142 -8.16 -11.79 -6.30
C LYS A 142 -8.17 -10.40 -5.65
N ILE A 143 -9.21 -10.12 -4.87
CA ILE A 143 -9.37 -8.85 -4.18
C ILE A 143 -8.99 -9.04 -2.72
N TYR A 144 -8.18 -8.12 -2.20
CA TYR A 144 -7.92 -7.95 -0.78
C TYR A 144 -8.51 -6.62 -0.32
N ARG A 145 -9.42 -6.65 0.67
CA ARG A 145 -10.05 -5.45 1.22
C ARG A 145 -9.81 -5.34 2.71
N PHE A 146 -9.47 -4.14 3.14
CA PHE A 146 -9.35 -3.78 4.54
C PHE A 146 -9.89 -2.37 4.77
N THR A 147 -10.16 -2.04 6.03
CA THR A 147 -10.72 -0.75 6.41
C THR A 147 -9.67 0.07 7.13
N VAL A 148 -9.57 1.34 6.77
CA VAL A 148 -8.67 2.32 7.38
C VAL A 148 -9.51 3.44 7.99
N ASP A 149 -9.34 3.71 9.27
CA ASP A 149 -9.86 4.93 9.90
C ASP A 149 -8.84 6.05 9.71
N VAL A 150 -9.30 7.14 9.11
CA VAL A 150 -8.50 8.35 8.90
C VAL A 150 -9.02 9.53 9.75
N ALA A 151 -9.88 9.32 10.74
CA ALA A 151 -10.35 10.40 11.59
C ALA A 151 -9.20 11.12 12.34
N ASP A 152 -8.25 10.36 12.87
CA ASP A 152 -7.07 10.90 13.55
C ASP A 152 -5.93 11.22 12.56
N VAL A 153 -4.97 12.05 12.97
CA VAL A 153 -3.78 12.45 12.21
C VAL A 153 -2.96 11.23 11.77
N VAL A 154 -2.85 10.23 12.64
CA VAL A 154 -2.24 8.93 12.35
C VAL A 154 -3.36 7.95 12.03
N PRO A 155 -3.52 7.52 10.76
CA PRO A 155 -4.55 6.56 10.42
C PRO A 155 -4.31 5.20 11.08
N SER A 156 -5.37 4.41 11.20
CA SER A 156 -5.31 3.06 11.78
C SER A 156 -6.13 2.05 10.98
N THR A 157 -5.75 0.78 11.02
CA THR A 157 -6.51 -0.30 10.37
C THR A 157 -7.60 -0.80 11.31
N ILE A 158 -8.81 -1.02 10.79
CA ILE A 158 -9.93 -1.60 11.53
C ILE A 158 -10.19 -3.02 11.04
N GLY A 159 -10.07 -3.98 11.96
CA GLY A 159 -10.41 -5.37 11.73
C GLY A 159 -9.43 -6.10 10.79
N PRO A 160 -9.72 -7.36 10.45
CA PRO A 160 -8.83 -8.17 9.63
C PRO A 160 -8.99 -7.87 8.14
N VAL A 161 -7.92 -8.11 7.37
CA VAL A 161 -7.98 -8.15 5.90
C VAL A 161 -8.94 -9.26 5.45
N ARG A 162 -9.83 -8.93 4.52
CA ARG A 162 -10.73 -9.87 3.84
C ARG A 162 -10.24 -10.11 2.42
N SER A 163 -10.47 -11.31 1.89
CA SER A 163 -10.11 -11.62 0.51
C SER A 163 -11.14 -12.51 -0.17
N TRP A 164 -11.39 -12.27 -1.46
CA TRP A 164 -12.26 -13.10 -2.29
C TRP A 164 -11.84 -13.01 -3.76
N PHE A 165 -12.39 -13.90 -4.58
CA PHE A 165 -12.22 -13.85 -6.04
C PHE A 165 -13.39 -13.09 -6.67
N ALA A 166 -13.10 -12.23 -7.63
CA ALA A 166 -14.08 -11.46 -8.39
C ALA A 166 -13.79 -11.59 -9.90
N ARG A 167 -14.84 -11.51 -10.73
CA ARG A 167 -14.72 -11.49 -12.19
C ARG A 167 -14.72 -10.07 -12.73
#